data_AF-A0A5C8SHU1-F1
#
_entry.id   AF-A0A5C8SHU1-F1
#
_cell.length_a   1.000
_cell.length_b   1.000
_cell.length_c   1.000
_cell.angle_alpha   90.00
_cell.angle_beta   90.00
_cell.angle_gamma   90.00
#
_symmetry.space_group_name_H-M   'P 1'
#
loop_
_entity.id
_entity.type
_entity.pdbx_description
1 polymer ?
#
loop_
_entity_poly.entity_id
_entity_poly.type
_entity_poly.pdbx_seq_one_letter_code
_entity_poly.pdbx_strand_id
1 'polypeptide(L)'
;MTPWVHVDTGLVPGEKTTLRLMRQGDAFAITVGNQDLMRDRHCESERALATLVAARLQDRPKARVLIGGLGMGFTLRAALDAFGPEAEIVVAELVPAVVAWARGPLAHLFASSLDDPRLALHEADVNRLIQSGPAMFDAILLDVDNGPEGMVRGENNRLYDAWGLKRAHYALRPGGVLGVWSGRPDRKFKARLARSGFSVEEVRVRSRASGDGPRNVLWIATRTGPPVSPPARPASEAMP
;
A
#
# COMPACT_ATOMS: atom_id res chain seq x y z
N MET A 1 13.28 16.87 26.75
CA MET A 1 12.80 16.08 25.60
C MET A 1 11.29 15.95 25.72
N THR A 2 10.53 16.34 24.69
CA THR A 2 9.07 16.17 24.71
C THR A 2 8.75 14.67 24.67
N PRO A 3 7.92 14.12 25.58
CA PRO A 3 7.57 12.71 25.56
C PRO A 3 6.60 12.38 24.42
N TRP A 4 6.52 11.09 24.05
CA TRP A 4 5.43 10.61 23.20
C TRP A 4 4.13 10.59 23.99
N VAL A 5 3.09 11.21 23.45
CA VAL A 5 1.75 11.28 24.01
C VAL A 5 0.83 10.44 23.13
N HIS A 6 0.00 9.60 23.75
CA HIS A 6 -1.05 8.87 23.06
C HIS A 6 -2.18 9.82 22.66
N VAL A 7 -2.57 9.79 21.38
CA VAL A 7 -3.62 10.65 20.81
C VAL A 7 -4.92 9.88 20.69
N ASP A 8 -4.88 8.70 20.07
CA ASP A 8 -6.07 7.89 19.81
C ASP A 8 -5.72 6.42 19.51
N THR A 9 -6.72 5.53 19.52
CA THR A 9 -6.58 4.09 19.25
C THR A 9 -7.62 3.63 18.24
N GLY A 10 -7.17 2.91 17.21
CA GLY A 10 -8.01 2.28 16.20
C GLY A 10 -8.00 0.76 16.32
N LEU A 11 -9.19 0.14 16.32
CA LEU A 11 -9.31 -1.31 16.23
C LEU A 11 -9.01 -1.76 14.79
N VAL A 12 -8.17 -2.80 14.63
CA VAL A 12 -7.97 -3.43 13.32
C VAL A 12 -9.10 -4.43 13.10
N PRO A 13 -9.96 -4.25 12.07
CA PRO A 13 -11.05 -5.18 11.82
C PRO A 13 -10.56 -6.63 11.64
N GLY A 14 -11.21 -7.56 12.35
CA GLY A 14 -10.89 -8.98 12.32
C GLY A 14 -9.74 -9.42 13.23
N GLU A 15 -9.06 -8.48 13.89
CA GLU A 15 -7.88 -8.75 14.71
C GLU A 15 -8.09 -8.35 16.17
N LYS A 16 -7.32 -8.97 17.08
CA LYS A 16 -7.27 -8.54 18.50
C LYS A 16 -6.34 -7.34 18.71
N THR A 17 -5.56 -6.99 17.70
CA THR A 17 -4.55 -5.94 17.72
C THR A 17 -5.16 -4.57 17.42
N THR A 18 -4.54 -3.51 17.96
CA THR A 18 -4.95 -2.12 17.75
C THR A 18 -3.82 -1.27 17.19
N LEU A 19 -4.16 -0.33 16.34
CA LEU A 19 -3.28 0.78 15.96
C LEU A 19 -3.39 1.89 16.99
N ARG A 20 -2.27 2.53 17.31
CA ARG A 20 -2.23 3.70 18.21
C ARG A 20 -1.63 4.87 17.48
N LEU A 21 -2.29 6.02 17.54
CA LEU A 21 -1.73 7.28 17.11
C LEU A 21 -0.98 7.93 18.28
N MET A 22 0.28 8.27 18.06
CA MET A 22 1.17 8.87 19.03
C MET A 22 1.69 10.21 18.48
N ARG A 23 1.91 11.19 19.37
CA ARG A 23 2.43 12.52 19.03
C ARG A 23 3.60 12.91 19.92
N GLN A 24 4.61 13.56 19.36
CA GLN A 24 5.75 14.13 20.08
C GLN A 24 6.08 15.51 19.50
N GLY A 25 5.65 16.58 20.16
CA GLY A 25 5.72 17.93 19.58
C GLY A 25 4.89 18.00 18.30
N ASP A 26 5.51 18.26 17.17
CA ASP A 26 4.86 18.27 15.85
C ASP A 26 5.00 16.94 15.10
N ALA A 27 5.71 15.96 15.67
CA ALA A 27 5.91 14.65 15.05
C ALA A 27 4.78 13.67 15.39
N PHE A 28 4.38 12.86 14.43
CA PHE A 28 3.38 11.80 14.60
C PHE A 28 3.95 10.40 14.30
N ALA A 29 3.41 9.39 14.98
CA ALA A 29 3.71 7.99 14.75
C ALA A 29 2.43 7.14 14.86
N ILE A 30 2.28 6.17 13.96
CA ILE A 30 1.29 5.09 14.10
C ILE A 30 2.04 3.85 14.57
N THR A 31 1.59 3.26 15.67
CA THR A 31 2.25 2.11 16.31
C THR A 31 1.30 0.94 16.49
N VAL A 32 1.87 -0.25 16.56
CA VAL A 32 1.18 -1.50 16.89
C VAL A 32 1.86 -2.11 18.11
N GLY A 33 1.14 -2.20 19.23
CA GLY A 33 1.75 -2.57 20.50
C GLY A 33 2.89 -1.61 20.87
N ASN A 34 4.12 -2.13 20.91
CA ASN A 34 5.34 -1.37 21.21
C ASN A 34 6.23 -1.11 19.97
N GLN A 35 5.76 -1.44 18.77
CA GLN A 35 6.52 -1.28 17.52
C GLN A 35 5.98 -0.10 16.71
N ASP A 36 6.89 0.72 16.19
CA ASP A 36 6.54 1.77 15.23
C ASP A 36 6.22 1.13 13.88
N LEU A 37 5.03 1.42 13.35
CA LEU A 37 4.67 1.03 11.99
C LEU A 37 5.12 2.09 11.01
N MET A 38 4.81 3.36 11.30
CA MET A 38 5.26 4.49 10.49
C MET A 38 5.40 5.77 11.31
N ARG A 39 6.31 6.63 10.86
CA ARG A 39 6.54 7.98 11.37
C ARG A 39 6.45 8.95 10.20
N ASP A 40 5.97 10.14 10.48
CA ASP A 40 5.78 11.22 9.49
C ASP A 40 7.06 11.69 8.78
N ARG A 41 8.22 11.44 9.37
CA ARG A 41 9.55 11.81 8.85
C ARG A 41 10.19 10.80 7.88
N HIS A 42 9.51 9.71 7.56
CA HIS A 42 10.03 8.63 6.72
C HIS A 42 9.14 8.42 5.49
N CYS A 43 9.26 9.28 4.47
CA CYS A 43 8.34 9.31 3.33
C CYS A 43 8.96 9.02 1.95
N GLU A 44 10.29 8.90 1.87
CA GLU A 44 11.00 8.81 0.59
C GLU A 44 10.71 7.50 -0.15
N SER A 45 10.54 6.40 0.56
CA SER A 45 10.24 5.11 -0.06
C SER A 45 8.81 5.02 -0.61
N GLU A 46 7.87 5.63 0.10
CA GLU A 46 6.46 5.76 -0.21
C GLU A 46 6.30 6.66 -1.45
N ARG A 47 7.03 7.77 -1.47
CA ARG A 47 7.11 8.65 -2.64
C ARG A 47 7.74 7.96 -3.85
N ALA A 48 8.82 7.20 -3.64
CA ALA A 48 9.46 6.45 -4.70
C ALA A 48 8.53 5.36 -5.26
N LEU A 49 7.73 4.70 -4.43
CA LEU A 49 6.77 3.68 -4.88
C LEU A 49 5.79 4.26 -5.91
N ALA A 50 5.14 5.38 -5.60
CA ALA A 50 4.19 6.00 -6.52
C ALA A 50 4.86 6.54 -7.79
N THR A 51 5.98 7.26 -7.65
CA THR A 51 6.67 7.90 -8.79
C THR A 51 7.28 6.89 -9.77
N LEU A 52 7.86 5.78 -9.27
CA LEU A 52 8.42 4.72 -10.12
C LEU A 52 7.32 3.99 -10.91
N VAL A 53 6.14 3.82 -10.32
CA VAL A 53 5.01 3.19 -11.01
C VAL A 53 4.39 4.14 -12.02
N ALA A 54 4.19 5.42 -11.68
CA ALA A 54 3.73 6.44 -12.61
C ALA A 54 4.64 6.56 -13.84
N ALA A 55 5.97 6.52 -13.64
CA ALA A 55 6.95 6.56 -14.73
C ALA A 55 6.80 5.39 -15.72
N ARG A 56 6.27 4.23 -15.28
CA ARG A 56 6.03 3.06 -16.15
C ARG A 56 4.69 3.12 -16.88
N LEU A 57 3.82 4.05 -16.51
CA LEU A 57 2.46 4.21 -17.05
C LEU A 57 2.27 5.59 -17.68
N GLN A 58 3.35 6.25 -18.11
CA GLN A 58 3.32 7.59 -18.72
C GLN A 58 2.47 7.64 -20.00
N ASP A 59 2.31 6.51 -20.68
CA ASP A 59 1.46 6.33 -21.86
C ASP A 59 -0.04 6.16 -21.52
N ARG A 60 -0.41 6.17 -20.23
CA ARG A 60 -1.79 5.98 -19.75
C ARG A 60 -2.28 7.21 -18.97
N PRO A 61 -2.74 8.27 -19.66
CA PRO A 61 -3.20 9.49 -18.99
C PRO A 61 -4.42 9.26 -18.07
N LYS A 62 -5.25 8.24 -18.40
CA LYS A 62 -6.43 7.82 -17.64
C LYS A 62 -6.16 6.62 -16.73
N ALA A 63 -4.94 6.53 -16.20
CA ALA A 63 -4.53 5.41 -15.35
C ALA A 63 -5.45 5.30 -14.13
N ARG A 64 -5.94 4.09 -13.87
CA ARG A 64 -6.70 3.77 -12.65
C ARG A 64 -5.80 3.04 -11.67
N VAL A 65 -5.50 3.68 -10.54
CA VAL A 65 -4.48 3.24 -9.59
C VAL A 65 -5.14 2.86 -8.28
N LEU A 66 -4.94 1.64 -7.81
CA LEU A 66 -5.36 1.21 -6.48
C LEU A 66 -4.18 1.33 -5.50
N ILE A 67 -4.39 1.96 -4.36
CA ILE A 67 -3.46 2.02 -3.24
C ILE A 67 -4.08 1.25 -2.07
N GLY A 68 -3.39 0.21 -1.60
CA GLY A 68 -3.73 -0.49 -0.37
C GLY A 68 -3.04 0.16 0.81
N GLY A 69 -3.81 0.60 1.79
CA GLY A 69 -3.33 1.38 2.94
C GLY A 69 -3.35 2.88 2.67
N LEU A 70 -3.92 3.65 3.59
CA LEU A 70 -3.86 5.10 3.60
C LEU A 70 -2.65 5.59 4.40
N GLY A 71 -2.41 4.98 5.57
CA GLY A 71 -1.34 5.37 6.48
C GLY A 71 -1.38 6.87 6.80
N MET A 72 -0.24 7.55 6.62
CA MET A 72 -0.12 9.01 6.74
C MET A 72 -0.23 9.74 5.39
N GLY A 73 -0.67 9.04 4.33
CA GLY A 73 -0.98 9.61 3.02
C GLY A 73 0.22 9.90 2.12
N PHE A 74 1.44 9.47 2.47
CA PHE A 74 2.64 9.73 1.67
C PHE A 74 2.52 9.14 0.26
N THR A 75 2.12 7.87 0.16
CA THR A 75 1.91 7.18 -1.12
C THR A 75 0.76 7.82 -1.92
N LEU A 76 -0.34 8.20 -1.26
CA LEU A 76 -1.45 8.91 -1.89
C LEU A 76 -1.01 10.26 -2.49
N ARG A 77 -0.33 11.10 -1.70
CA ARG A 77 0.19 12.40 -2.16
C ARG A 77 1.10 12.26 -3.36
N ALA A 78 2.07 11.36 -3.25
CA ALA A 78 3.00 11.11 -4.32
C ALA A 78 2.32 10.58 -5.59
N ALA A 79 1.24 9.79 -5.46
CA ALA A 79 0.45 9.35 -6.60
C ALA A 79 -0.31 10.52 -7.25
N LEU A 80 -0.97 11.37 -6.45
CA LEU A 80 -1.67 12.55 -6.96
C LEU A 80 -0.73 13.54 -7.67
N ASP A 81 0.51 13.68 -7.19
CA ASP A 81 1.54 14.51 -7.83
C ASP A 81 2.08 13.88 -9.12
N ALA A 82 2.24 12.55 -9.16
CA ALA A 82 2.91 11.86 -10.25
C ALA A 82 1.99 11.49 -11.42
N PHE A 83 0.70 11.26 -11.16
CA PHE A 83 -0.31 10.95 -12.18
C PHE A 83 -1.01 12.22 -12.67
N GLY A 84 -1.44 12.20 -13.94
CA GLY A 84 -2.11 13.33 -14.57
C GLY A 84 -3.52 13.62 -14.01
N PRO A 85 -4.14 14.72 -14.44
CA PRO A 85 -5.46 15.15 -13.97
C PRO A 85 -6.61 14.20 -14.37
N GLU A 86 -6.42 13.37 -15.40
CA GLU A 86 -7.43 12.39 -15.84
C GLU A 86 -7.32 11.02 -15.16
N ALA A 87 -6.33 10.83 -14.27
CA ALA A 87 -6.16 9.59 -13.53
C ALA A 87 -7.22 9.44 -12.43
N GLU A 88 -7.50 8.19 -12.05
CA GLU A 88 -8.33 7.85 -10.89
C GLU A 88 -7.45 7.18 -9.84
N ILE A 89 -7.39 7.76 -8.64
CA ILE A 89 -6.64 7.21 -7.51
C ILE A 89 -7.64 6.64 -6.51
N VAL A 90 -7.65 5.31 -6.39
CA VAL A 90 -8.51 4.58 -5.47
C VAL A 90 -7.68 4.18 -4.26
N VAL A 91 -8.11 4.52 -3.05
CA VAL A 91 -7.44 4.11 -1.81
C VAL A 91 -8.35 3.17 -1.03
N ALA A 92 -7.82 2.02 -0.62
CA ALA A 92 -8.48 1.10 0.28
C ALA A 92 -7.79 1.14 1.65
N GLU A 93 -8.46 1.72 2.64
CA GLU A 93 -8.03 1.70 4.04
C GLU A 93 -8.90 0.73 4.83
N LEU A 94 -8.25 -0.20 5.51
CA LEU A 94 -8.95 -1.21 6.29
C LEU A 94 -9.48 -0.66 7.61
N VAL A 95 -8.71 0.22 8.27
CA VAL A 95 -8.94 0.68 9.63
C VAL A 95 -9.64 2.04 9.60
N PRO A 96 -10.94 2.12 9.98
CA PRO A 96 -11.70 3.38 9.96
C PRO A 96 -11.04 4.52 10.74
N ALA A 97 -10.36 4.19 11.85
CA ALA A 97 -9.63 5.17 12.65
C ALA A 97 -8.52 5.86 11.85
N VAL A 98 -7.84 5.18 10.93
CA VAL A 98 -6.80 5.80 10.09
C VAL A 98 -7.40 6.86 9.17
N VAL A 99 -8.59 6.59 8.61
CA VAL A 99 -9.34 7.59 7.83
C VAL A 99 -9.78 8.76 8.70
N ALA A 100 -10.26 8.50 9.92
CA ALA A 100 -10.62 9.56 10.87
C ALA A 100 -9.41 10.41 11.25
N TRP A 101 -8.24 9.79 11.47
CA TRP A 101 -6.99 10.49 11.77
C TRP A 101 -6.54 11.37 10.61
N ALA A 102 -6.65 10.88 9.37
CA ALA A 102 -6.33 11.62 8.17
C ALA A 102 -7.16 12.91 8.03
N ARG A 103 -8.43 12.87 8.43
CA ARG A 103 -9.33 14.05 8.43
C ARG A 103 -9.19 14.95 9.67
N GLY A 104 -8.55 14.45 10.73
CA GLY A 104 -8.42 15.16 12.00
C GLY A 104 -6.95 15.45 12.35
N PRO A 105 -6.36 14.77 13.35
CA PRO A 105 -5.02 15.07 13.86
C PRO A 105 -3.91 15.06 12.80
N LEU A 106 -4.05 14.29 11.72
CA LEU A 106 -3.08 14.20 10.63
C LEU A 106 -3.43 15.07 9.42
N ALA A 107 -4.50 15.87 9.44
CA ALA A 107 -4.95 16.63 8.26
C ALA A 107 -3.85 17.51 7.64
N HIS A 108 -2.98 18.08 8.46
CA HIS A 108 -1.81 18.85 8.02
C HIS A 108 -0.82 18.06 7.15
N LEU A 109 -0.74 16.73 7.32
CA LEU A 109 0.07 15.87 6.46
C LEU A 109 -0.63 15.62 5.12
N PHE A 110 -1.96 15.49 5.12
CA PHE A 110 -2.74 15.18 3.92
C PHE A 110 -2.94 16.40 3.02
N ALA A 111 -2.83 17.63 3.53
CA ALA A 111 -3.11 18.85 2.78
C ALA A 111 -4.46 18.74 2.04
N SER A 112 -4.53 19.14 0.76
CA SER A 112 -5.74 19.03 -0.07
C SER A 112 -5.96 17.64 -0.69
N SER A 113 -5.17 16.62 -0.33
CA SER A 113 -5.20 15.32 -1.02
C SER A 113 -6.50 14.56 -0.80
N LEU A 114 -7.15 14.75 0.35
CA LEU A 114 -8.43 14.12 0.65
C LEU A 114 -9.60 14.77 -0.10
N ASP A 115 -9.39 15.97 -0.64
CA ASP A 115 -10.37 16.75 -1.39
C ASP A 115 -10.10 16.70 -2.91
N ASP A 116 -9.06 15.99 -3.35
CA ASP A 116 -8.72 15.88 -4.77
C ASP A 116 -9.82 15.11 -5.51
N PRO A 117 -10.38 15.66 -6.62
CA PRO A 117 -11.50 15.03 -7.34
C PRO A 117 -11.14 13.68 -7.97
N ARG A 118 -9.84 13.34 -8.08
CA ARG A 118 -9.37 12.05 -8.56
C ARG A 118 -9.41 10.95 -7.50
N LEU A 119 -9.58 11.32 -6.22
CA LEU A 119 -9.56 10.37 -5.11
C LEU A 119 -10.91 9.68 -4.91
N ALA A 120 -10.88 8.35 -4.91
CA ALA A 120 -11.94 7.51 -4.36
C ALA A 120 -11.41 6.76 -3.11
N LEU A 121 -11.76 7.24 -1.92
CA LEU A 121 -11.37 6.62 -0.65
C LEU A 121 -12.43 5.62 -0.17
N HIS A 122 -12.02 4.37 0.03
CA HIS A 122 -12.84 3.27 0.51
C HIS A 122 -12.35 2.75 1.86
N GLU A 123 -13.23 2.77 2.87
CA GLU A 123 -13.03 2.08 4.14
C GLU A 123 -13.32 0.58 3.96
N ALA A 124 -12.38 -0.15 3.36
CA ALA A 124 -12.52 -1.55 3.01
C ALA A 124 -11.15 -2.26 2.94
N ASP A 125 -11.17 -3.60 3.10
CA ASP A 125 -9.99 -4.41 2.82
C ASP A 125 -9.62 -4.33 1.32
N VAL A 126 -8.37 -3.97 1.03
CA VAL A 126 -7.84 -3.83 -0.34
C VAL A 126 -8.05 -5.10 -1.17
N ASN A 127 -8.04 -6.28 -0.55
CA ASN A 127 -8.36 -7.52 -1.24
C ASN A 127 -9.70 -7.38 -1.94
N ARG A 128 -10.77 -6.90 -1.27
CA ARG A 128 -12.11 -6.78 -1.86
C ARG A 128 -12.11 -5.98 -3.16
N LEU A 129 -11.28 -4.94 -3.27
CA LEU A 129 -11.15 -4.15 -4.48
C LEU A 129 -10.36 -4.88 -5.56
N ILE A 130 -9.26 -5.55 -5.20
CA ILE A 130 -8.55 -6.47 -6.11
C ILE A 130 -9.49 -7.60 -6.59
N GLN A 131 -10.47 -7.97 -5.77
CA GLN A 131 -11.44 -9.02 -6.07
C GLN A 131 -12.58 -8.59 -6.99
N SER A 132 -12.74 -7.30 -7.24
CA SER A 132 -13.93 -6.73 -7.89
C SER A 132 -14.12 -7.16 -9.35
N GLY A 133 -13.04 -7.48 -10.06
CA GLY A 133 -13.10 -7.94 -11.44
C GLY A 133 -11.75 -8.03 -12.13
N PRO A 134 -11.71 -8.57 -13.36
CA PRO A 134 -10.51 -8.59 -14.18
C PRO A 134 -10.18 -7.20 -14.74
N ALA A 135 -8.89 -6.90 -14.92
CA ALA A 135 -8.42 -5.73 -15.68
C ALA A 135 -9.04 -4.38 -15.25
N MET A 136 -9.28 -4.24 -13.95
CA MET A 136 -9.88 -3.06 -13.31
C MET A 136 -8.87 -1.92 -13.07
N PHE A 137 -7.57 -2.23 -12.97
CA PHE A 137 -6.54 -1.27 -12.55
C PHE A 137 -5.34 -1.28 -13.50
N ASP A 138 -4.75 -0.11 -13.76
CA ASP A 138 -3.45 0.01 -14.41
C ASP A 138 -2.30 -0.19 -13.42
N ALA A 139 -2.51 0.18 -12.17
CA ALA A 139 -1.56 -0.04 -11.09
C ALA A 139 -2.24 -0.48 -9.80
N ILE A 140 -1.52 -1.29 -9.02
CA ILE A 140 -1.84 -1.62 -7.64
C ILE A 140 -0.58 -1.34 -6.81
N LEU A 141 -0.67 -0.43 -5.84
CA LEU A 141 0.40 -0.09 -4.90
C LEU A 141 0.04 -0.65 -3.53
N LEU A 142 0.84 -1.58 -3.01
CA LEU A 142 0.62 -2.19 -1.70
C LEU A 142 1.60 -1.61 -0.69
N ASP A 143 1.05 -0.80 0.21
CA ASP A 143 1.74 -0.12 1.32
C ASP A 143 0.96 -0.39 2.64
N VAL A 144 0.60 -1.66 2.84
CA VAL A 144 -0.40 -2.09 3.84
C VAL A 144 0.25 -2.61 5.14
N ASP A 145 1.53 -2.96 5.09
CA ASP A 145 2.31 -3.51 6.19
C ASP A 145 3.78 -3.59 5.76
N ASN A 146 4.70 -3.88 6.69
CA ASN A 146 6.15 -3.89 6.47
C ASN A 146 6.70 -4.89 5.41
N GLY A 147 5.87 -5.33 4.47
CA GLY A 147 6.16 -6.27 3.39
C GLY A 147 5.56 -7.65 3.63
N PRO A 148 5.99 -8.66 2.86
CA PRO A 148 5.54 -10.06 2.96
C PRO A 148 5.89 -10.77 4.29
N GLU A 149 6.65 -10.12 5.16
CA GLU A 149 6.94 -10.57 6.53
C GLU A 149 6.39 -9.57 7.56
N GLY A 150 5.31 -8.86 7.22
CA GLY A 150 4.72 -7.76 7.97
C GLY A 150 4.32 -8.10 9.42
N MET A 151 4.20 -7.05 10.23
CA MET A 151 4.12 -7.16 11.70
C MET A 151 2.68 -7.28 12.23
N VAL A 152 1.66 -6.95 11.43
CA VAL A 152 0.29 -6.75 11.94
C VAL A 152 -0.68 -7.87 11.57
N ARG A 153 -0.50 -8.58 10.44
CA ARG A 153 -1.46 -9.62 9.99
C ARG A 153 -0.82 -10.92 9.50
N GLY A 154 -1.36 -12.04 9.96
CA GLY A 154 -1.25 -13.33 9.28
C GLY A 154 -2.06 -13.38 7.98
N GLU A 155 -3.18 -12.65 7.91
CA GLU A 155 -4.02 -12.56 6.71
C GLU A 155 -3.42 -11.71 5.59
N ASN A 156 -2.51 -10.77 5.89
CA ASN A 156 -1.75 -10.03 4.87
C ASN A 156 -0.79 -10.95 4.10
N ASN A 157 -0.43 -12.12 4.64
CA ASN A 157 0.25 -13.15 3.85
C ASN A 157 -0.58 -13.52 2.60
N ARG A 158 -1.91 -13.42 2.65
CA ARG A 158 -2.77 -13.72 1.49
C ARG A 158 -2.65 -12.69 0.37
N LEU A 159 -2.17 -11.47 0.64
CA LEU A 159 -1.84 -10.49 -0.42
C LEU A 159 -0.57 -10.89 -1.16
N TYR A 160 0.40 -11.43 -0.42
CA TYR A 160 1.75 -11.68 -0.92
C TYR A 160 2.02 -13.14 -1.29
N ASP A 161 1.11 -14.07 -0.96
CA ASP A 161 1.18 -15.47 -1.34
C ASP A 161 0.85 -15.70 -2.82
N ALA A 162 0.92 -16.95 -3.27
CA ALA A 162 0.68 -17.28 -4.67
C ALA A 162 -0.76 -16.98 -5.11
N TRP A 163 -1.72 -16.98 -4.19
CA TRP A 163 -3.12 -16.70 -4.50
C TRP A 163 -3.35 -15.19 -4.61
N GLY A 164 -2.85 -14.39 -3.66
CA GLY A 164 -2.91 -12.93 -3.71
C GLY A 164 -2.26 -12.35 -4.96
N LEU A 165 -1.07 -12.84 -5.30
CA LEU A 165 -0.36 -12.38 -6.49
C LEU A 165 -1.10 -12.74 -7.79
N LYS A 166 -1.75 -13.91 -7.85
CA LYS A 166 -2.64 -14.25 -8.99
C LYS A 166 -3.85 -13.33 -9.05
N ARG A 167 -4.42 -12.92 -7.91
CA ARG A 167 -5.53 -11.94 -7.87
C ARG A 167 -5.09 -10.57 -8.33
N ALA A 168 -3.95 -10.08 -7.85
CA ALA A 168 -3.37 -8.82 -8.32
C ALA A 168 -3.13 -8.88 -9.85
N HIS A 169 -2.56 -9.97 -10.35
CA HIS A 169 -2.37 -10.18 -11.78
C HIS A 169 -3.70 -10.15 -12.55
N TYR A 170 -4.74 -10.83 -12.05
CA TYR A 170 -6.07 -10.85 -12.65
C TYR A 170 -6.71 -9.45 -12.70
N ALA A 171 -6.60 -8.70 -11.61
CA ALA A 171 -7.17 -7.36 -11.47
C ALA A 171 -6.44 -6.29 -12.28
N LEU A 172 -5.14 -6.47 -12.54
CA LEU A 172 -4.36 -5.55 -13.38
C LEU A 172 -4.74 -5.66 -14.84
N ARG A 173 -4.73 -4.56 -15.58
CA ARG A 173 -4.82 -4.52 -17.04
C ARG A 173 -3.56 -5.14 -17.66
N PRO A 174 -3.60 -5.58 -18.94
CA PRO A 174 -2.39 -5.97 -19.66
C PRO A 174 -1.32 -4.87 -19.56
N GLY A 175 -0.08 -5.24 -19.21
CA GLY A 175 1.02 -4.30 -18.95
C GLY A 175 0.88 -3.46 -17.68
N GLY A 176 -0.14 -3.70 -16.85
CA GLY A 176 -0.32 -3.01 -15.57
C GLY A 176 0.76 -3.40 -14.54
N VAL A 177 0.93 -2.56 -13.52
CA VAL A 177 2.05 -2.65 -12.58
C VAL A 177 1.58 -2.91 -11.16
N LEU A 178 2.15 -3.94 -10.53
CA LEU A 178 2.06 -4.16 -9.08
C LEU A 178 3.31 -3.56 -8.43
N GLY A 179 3.13 -2.54 -7.60
CA GLY A 179 4.16 -1.99 -6.72
C GLY A 179 3.98 -2.50 -5.30
N VAL A 180 5.03 -3.04 -4.68
CA VAL A 180 4.98 -3.52 -3.29
C VAL A 180 6.13 -2.92 -2.50
N TRP A 181 5.80 -2.27 -1.39
CA TRP A 181 6.78 -1.82 -0.41
C TRP A 181 7.19 -2.97 0.51
N SER A 182 8.48 -3.03 0.87
CA SER A 182 9.02 -4.03 1.80
C SER A 182 10.14 -3.43 2.64
N GLY A 183 10.14 -3.69 3.95
CA GLY A 183 11.19 -3.19 4.84
C GLY A 183 12.56 -3.85 4.62
N ARG A 184 12.59 -5.02 3.96
CA ARG A 184 13.81 -5.76 3.64
C ARG A 184 13.72 -6.54 2.32
N PRO A 185 14.86 -6.95 1.74
CA PRO A 185 14.86 -7.84 0.58
C PRO A 185 14.31 -9.23 0.93
N ASP A 186 13.56 -9.83 0.01
CA ASP A 186 13.04 -11.19 0.08
C ASP A 186 13.15 -11.86 -1.30
N ARG A 187 14.14 -12.75 -1.43
CA ARG A 187 14.38 -13.53 -2.66
C ARG A 187 13.23 -14.50 -2.98
N LYS A 188 12.57 -15.05 -1.96
CA LYS A 188 11.45 -16.00 -2.16
C LYS A 188 10.24 -15.25 -2.70
N PHE A 189 9.97 -14.05 -2.19
CA PHE A 189 8.91 -13.18 -2.71
C PHE A 189 9.18 -12.75 -4.16
N LYS A 190 10.40 -12.31 -4.49
CA LYS A 190 10.80 -12.01 -5.89
C LYS A 190 10.51 -13.19 -6.83
N ALA A 191 10.92 -14.40 -6.44
CA ALA A 191 10.67 -15.60 -7.23
C ALA A 191 9.19 -15.94 -7.35
N ARG A 192 8.38 -15.63 -6.32
CA ARG A 192 6.93 -15.83 -6.34
C ARG A 192 6.22 -14.85 -7.26
N LEU A 193 6.63 -13.58 -7.29
CA LEU A 193 6.17 -12.60 -8.27
C LEU A 193 6.43 -13.08 -9.69
N ALA A 194 7.67 -13.50 -9.99
CA ALA A 194 8.02 -14.01 -11.31
C ALA A 194 7.16 -15.23 -11.73
N ARG A 195 6.98 -16.20 -10.83
CA ARG A 195 6.10 -17.37 -11.07
C ARG A 195 4.62 -17.01 -11.24
N SER A 196 4.21 -15.83 -10.82
CA SER A 196 2.82 -15.35 -10.92
C SER A 196 2.56 -14.55 -12.20
N GLY A 197 3.51 -14.54 -13.15
CA GLY A 197 3.34 -13.86 -14.45
C GLY A 197 3.80 -12.40 -14.46
N PHE A 198 4.73 -12.03 -13.57
CA PHE A 198 5.30 -10.68 -13.56
C PHE A 198 6.75 -10.65 -14.03
N SER A 199 7.12 -9.59 -14.76
CA SER A 199 8.51 -9.14 -14.86
C SER A 199 8.82 -8.26 -13.66
N VAL A 200 9.87 -8.58 -12.90
CA VAL A 200 10.10 -8.04 -11.56
C VAL A 200 11.42 -7.29 -11.47
N GLU A 201 11.34 -6.03 -11.06
CA GLU A 201 12.47 -5.18 -10.70
C GLU A 201 12.53 -4.98 -9.18
N GLU A 202 13.74 -5.05 -8.63
CA GLU A 202 14.02 -4.74 -7.22
C GLU A 202 14.68 -3.36 -7.16
N VAL A 203 13.99 -2.38 -6.59
CA VAL A 203 14.52 -1.03 -6.40
C VAL A 203 14.80 -0.82 -4.92
N ARG A 204 16.03 -0.44 -4.59
CA ARG A 204 16.43 -0.17 -3.19
C ARG A 204 16.39 1.34 -2.96
N VAL A 205 15.55 1.75 -2.03
CA VAL A 205 15.36 3.16 -1.66
C VAL A 205 15.80 3.38 -0.23
N ARG A 206 16.48 4.49 0.03
CA ARG A 206 16.87 4.86 1.39
C ARG A 206 15.68 5.52 2.07
N SER A 207 15.41 5.19 3.34
CA SER A 207 14.22 5.69 4.05
C SER A 207 14.26 7.18 4.40
N ARG A 208 15.37 7.89 4.18
CA ARG A 208 15.53 9.33 4.48
C ARG A 208 16.23 10.08 3.34
N ALA A 209 15.81 11.33 3.15
CA ALA A 209 16.38 12.26 2.17
C ALA A 209 17.87 12.57 2.43
N SER A 210 18.33 12.53 3.68
CA SER A 210 19.74 12.71 4.04
C SER A 210 20.65 11.57 3.57
N GLY A 211 20.07 10.46 3.09
CA GLY A 211 20.83 9.28 2.66
C GLY A 211 21.20 8.32 3.80
N ASP A 212 20.79 8.60 5.03
CA ASP A 212 21.05 7.75 6.21
C ASP A 212 19.80 6.98 6.68
N GLY A 213 19.92 5.67 6.84
CA GLY A 213 18.85 4.80 7.35
C GLY A 213 18.83 3.41 6.72
N PRO A 214 17.92 2.53 7.17
CA PRO A 214 17.71 1.24 6.52
C PRO A 214 17.34 1.43 5.04
N ARG A 215 17.63 0.42 4.23
CA ARG A 215 17.22 0.42 2.81
C ARG A 215 15.92 -0.35 2.72
N ASN A 216 14.86 0.36 2.36
CA ASN A 216 13.59 -0.24 1.98
C ASN A 216 13.71 -0.80 0.56
N VAL A 217 12.93 -1.83 0.26
CA VAL A 217 12.88 -2.47 -1.04
C VAL A 217 11.51 -2.25 -1.65
N LEU A 218 11.49 -1.74 -2.87
CA LEU A 218 10.31 -1.63 -3.69
C LEU A 218 10.37 -2.72 -4.77
N TRP A 219 9.36 -3.57 -4.80
CA TRP A 219 9.17 -4.54 -5.87
C TRP A 219 8.28 -3.92 -6.93
N ILE A 220 8.82 -3.67 -8.12
CA ILE A 220 8.05 -3.15 -9.24
C ILE A 220 7.85 -4.30 -10.22
N ALA A 221 6.62 -4.80 -10.27
CA ALA A 221 6.24 -6.02 -10.97
C ALA A 221 5.26 -5.70 -12.11
N THR A 222 5.74 -5.70 -13.35
CA THR A 222 4.90 -5.47 -14.53
C THR A 222 4.26 -6.77 -14.95
N ARG A 223 2.93 -6.76 -15.12
CA ARG A 223 2.18 -7.92 -15.61
C ARG A 223 2.63 -8.28 -17.02
N THR A 224 3.11 -9.51 -17.18
CA THR A 224 3.56 -10.10 -18.44
C THR A 224 2.71 -11.32 -18.80
N GLY A 225 2.17 -11.37 -20.01
CA GLY A 225 1.42 -12.53 -20.51
C GLY A 225 -0.11 -12.44 -20.41
N PRO A 226 -0.82 -13.47 -20.90
CA PRO A 226 -2.28 -13.50 -20.99
C PRO A 226 -2.95 -13.49 -19.60
N PRO A 227 -4.22 -13.08 -19.49
CA PRO A 227 -4.94 -13.11 -18.22
C PRO A 227 -4.91 -14.50 -17.60
N VAL A 228 -4.40 -14.57 -16.36
CA VAL A 228 -4.55 -15.76 -15.53
C VAL A 228 -6.04 -15.87 -15.18
N SER A 229 -6.66 -17.03 -15.39
CA SER A 229 -8.04 -17.27 -14.98
C SER A 229 -8.24 -16.87 -13.51
N PRO A 230 -9.43 -16.37 -13.12
CA PRO A 230 -9.69 -16.03 -11.73
C PRO A 230 -9.38 -17.27 -10.88
N PRO A 231 -8.53 -17.15 -9.84
CA PRO A 231 -8.23 -18.32 -9.03
C PRO A 231 -9.53 -18.78 -8.37
N ALA A 232 -9.74 -20.09 -8.31
CA ALA A 232 -10.84 -20.65 -7.53
C ALA A 232 -10.79 -20.04 -6.12
N ARG A 233 -11.95 -19.66 -5.56
CA ARG A 233 -12.02 -19.29 -4.14
C ARG A 233 -11.39 -20.45 -3.36
N PRO A 234 -10.40 -20.20 -2.49
CA PRO A 234 -9.95 -21.26 -1.60
C PRO A 234 -11.19 -21.77 -0.87
N ALA A 235 -11.33 -23.09 -0.75
CA ALA A 235 -12.34 -23.66 0.11
C ALA A 235 -12.19 -22.97 1.47
N SER A 236 -13.22 -22.24 1.90
CA SER A 236 -13.26 -21.74 3.26
C SER A 236 -13.08 -22.97 4.14
N GLU A 237 -11.98 -23.04 4.90
CA GLU A 237 -12.05 -23.76 6.15
C GLU A 237 -13.26 -23.21 6.87
N ALA A 238 -14.26 -24.08 7.05
CA ALA A 238 -15.43 -23.78 7.83
C ALA A 238 -14.93 -23.22 9.17
N MET A 239 -15.18 -21.94 9.42
CA MET A 239 -15.07 -21.44 10.77
C MET A 239 -16.24 -22.07 11.55
N PRO A 240 -15.98 -22.71 12.71
CA PRO A 240 -17.04 -23.04 13.66
C PRO A 240 -17.72 -21.78 14.19
#